data_AF-A0A7Y3V694-F1
#
_entry.id   AF-A0A7Y3V694-F1
#
_cell.length_a   1.000
_cell.length_b   1.000
_cell.length_c   1.000
_cell.angle_alpha   90.00
_cell.angle_beta   90.00
_cell.angle_gamma   90.00
#
_symmetry.space_group_name_H-M   'P 1'
#
loop_
_entity.id
_entity.type
_entity.pdbx_description
1 polymer ?
#
loop_
_entity_poly.entity_id
_entity_poly.type
_entity_poly.pdbx_seq_one_letter_code
_entity_poly.pdbx_strand_id
1 'polypeptide(L)'
;MKKSGYIFLLAIVVIFSFSCRKDKLLTDPSALLKFSLDTVLFDTVFTTIGSTTKRLLVYNTHNKSILISSIQLAGGKNSNFRINVDGLPGDAQQIKIRPKDSLYIFIEVTVDPNNTNSPFVISDSILFITNGNKQDVDLVAWGQNAIYYTPKYYQPGLPPYSIIECNATWNNVKPYVVYGYAVVDSACTLTIEQGTKIHFHRNAGLWVYRGGRIVVNGTKENPVEFRGDRLEWTYNEKPGQWDRIWINEGSSDNVFNYAIIKNAYIGLQIETLPFGNASISNNKCILKNTRIQNCSGAGILARNYKIEGANCLIERSGEYNFIVAGGGEYDFRHCTFANYWKEGSRQTPAIFLQNYFTNIFTGSEVVKDISKCNFYNCIITGSLENEFSTEWKSGGNINYLFHHSVIKTTVNTSTSSFVNIIKNPSGDLFKNYTLFDYHLSSNSSAINIGDPTQVSTGLEKDLDDVNRLSSGNPDAGCYEYVP
;
A
#
# COMPACT_ATOMS: atom_id res chain seq x y z
N MET A 1 -33.39 -33.02 -67.56
CA MET A 1 -32.94 -31.84 -66.77
C MET A 1 -34.07 -31.05 -66.07
N LYS A 2 -35.36 -31.19 -66.43
CA LYS A 2 -36.44 -30.39 -65.80
C LYS A 2 -36.88 -30.86 -64.40
N LYS A 3 -36.83 -32.16 -64.07
CA LYS A 3 -37.27 -32.68 -62.74
C LYS A 3 -36.28 -32.41 -61.59
N SER A 4 -34.97 -32.28 -61.86
CA SER A 4 -33.96 -32.01 -60.84
C SER A 4 -33.99 -30.55 -60.34
N GLY A 5 -34.36 -29.61 -61.23
CA GLY A 5 -34.48 -28.19 -60.88
C GLY A 5 -35.62 -27.91 -59.89
N TYR A 6 -36.74 -28.63 -59.97
CA TYR A 6 -37.86 -28.46 -59.03
C TYR A 6 -37.52 -28.97 -57.63
N ILE A 7 -36.74 -30.04 -57.50
CA ILE A 7 -36.30 -30.56 -56.18
C ILE A 7 -35.29 -29.59 -55.54
N PHE A 8 -34.39 -29.01 -56.33
CA PHE A 8 -33.45 -28.00 -55.85
C PHE A 8 -34.15 -26.70 -55.43
N LEU A 9 -35.16 -26.27 -56.19
CA LEU A 9 -35.99 -25.10 -55.85
C LEU A 9 -36.84 -25.35 -54.59
N LEU A 10 -37.39 -26.55 -54.43
CA LEU A 10 -38.17 -26.93 -53.23
C LEU A 10 -37.26 -27.02 -51.99
N ALA A 11 -36.05 -27.56 -52.11
CA ALA A 11 -35.06 -27.61 -51.04
C ALA A 11 -34.62 -26.20 -50.59
N ILE A 12 -34.46 -25.27 -51.54
CA ILE A 12 -34.15 -23.86 -51.23
C ILE A 12 -35.32 -23.19 -50.49
N VAL A 13 -36.57 -23.41 -50.90
CA VAL A 13 -37.75 -22.84 -50.23
C VAL A 13 -37.93 -23.39 -48.80
N VAL A 14 -37.61 -24.67 -48.57
CA VAL A 14 -37.65 -25.29 -47.23
C VAL A 14 -36.53 -24.76 -46.32
N ILE A 15 -35.34 -24.46 -46.86
CA ILE A 15 -34.24 -23.85 -46.10
C ILE A 15 -34.57 -22.39 -45.70
N PHE A 16 -35.30 -21.64 -46.53
CA PHE A 16 -35.72 -20.28 -46.20
C PHE A 16 -36.94 -20.21 -45.24
N SER A 17 -37.67 -21.31 -45.01
CA SER A 17 -38.82 -21.31 -44.09
C SER A 17 -38.46 -21.51 -42.61
N PHE A 18 -37.18 -21.74 -42.28
CA PHE A 18 -36.71 -21.87 -40.89
C PHE A 18 -36.21 -20.55 -40.25
N SER A 19 -36.22 -19.42 -40.96
CA SER A 19 -35.64 -18.17 -40.46
C SER A 19 -36.66 -17.16 -39.91
N CYS A 20 -37.57 -17.61 -39.05
CA CYS A 20 -38.36 -16.68 -38.23
C CYS A 20 -38.87 -17.31 -36.93
N ARG A 21 -37.96 -17.73 -36.04
CA ARG A 21 -38.34 -17.88 -34.63
C ARG A 21 -38.55 -16.47 -34.07
N LYS A 22 -39.81 -16.04 -33.96
CA LYS A 22 -40.16 -14.90 -33.13
C LYS A 22 -39.72 -15.21 -31.70
N ASP A 23 -38.68 -14.53 -31.22
CA ASP A 23 -38.28 -14.55 -29.82
C ASP A 23 -39.47 -14.12 -28.96
N LYS A 24 -40.14 -15.08 -28.31
CA LYS A 24 -41.25 -14.77 -27.42
C LYS A 24 -40.69 -14.16 -26.13
N LEU A 25 -41.10 -12.93 -25.84
CA LEU A 25 -40.83 -12.28 -24.56
C LEU A 25 -41.62 -12.98 -23.45
N LEU A 26 -41.02 -13.06 -22.27
CA LEU A 26 -41.68 -13.45 -21.04
C LEU A 26 -42.32 -12.21 -20.42
N THR A 27 -43.65 -12.17 -20.39
CA THR A 27 -44.45 -11.03 -19.90
C THR A 27 -45.15 -11.32 -18.58
N ASP A 28 -44.84 -12.44 -17.94
CA ASP A 28 -45.46 -12.86 -16.69
C ASP A 28 -44.96 -11.99 -15.53
N PRO A 29 -45.84 -11.39 -14.70
CA PRO A 29 -45.44 -10.65 -13.51
C PRO A 29 -44.73 -11.51 -12.45
N SER A 30 -44.86 -12.83 -12.45
CA SER A 30 -44.06 -13.68 -11.56
C SER A 30 -42.60 -13.82 -12.00
N ALA A 31 -42.25 -13.39 -13.23
CA ALA A 31 -40.91 -13.49 -13.77
C ALA A 31 -40.02 -12.34 -13.27
N LEU A 32 -39.38 -12.57 -12.12
CA LEU A 32 -38.44 -11.63 -11.51
C LEU A 32 -37.01 -11.80 -12.06
N LEU A 33 -36.26 -10.71 -12.03
CA LEU A 33 -34.81 -10.68 -12.25
C LEU A 33 -34.08 -11.19 -11.01
N LYS A 34 -32.87 -11.75 -11.20
CA LYS A 34 -31.95 -12.07 -10.11
C LYS A 34 -30.74 -11.14 -10.19
N PHE A 35 -30.29 -10.63 -9.05
CA PHE A 35 -29.11 -9.76 -8.97
C PHE A 35 -27.91 -10.50 -8.36
N SER A 36 -26.69 -10.08 -8.71
CA SER A 36 -25.48 -10.60 -8.06
C SER A 36 -25.32 -10.11 -6.62
N LEU A 37 -25.93 -8.97 -6.28
CA LEU A 37 -25.88 -8.30 -4.99
C LEU A 37 -27.25 -7.67 -4.72
N ASP A 38 -27.65 -7.61 -3.45
CA ASP A 38 -28.78 -6.84 -2.93
C ASP A 38 -28.37 -5.38 -2.59
N THR A 39 -27.12 -5.18 -2.18
CA THR A 39 -26.53 -3.86 -1.93
C THR A 39 -25.15 -3.73 -2.55
N VAL A 40 -24.89 -2.61 -3.23
CA VAL A 40 -23.56 -2.21 -3.70
C VAL A 40 -22.97 -1.21 -2.72
N LEU A 41 -21.96 -1.65 -1.97
CA LEU A 41 -21.26 -0.85 -0.97
C LEU A 41 -19.97 -0.24 -1.55
N PHE A 42 -19.84 1.07 -1.41
CA PHE A 42 -18.59 1.81 -1.56
C PHE A 42 -18.07 2.12 -0.17
N ASP A 43 -16.78 1.89 0.07
CA ASP A 43 -16.14 2.23 1.35
C ASP A 43 -16.03 3.77 1.50
N THR A 44 -15.08 4.24 2.28
CA THR A 44 -14.77 5.66 2.41
C THR A 44 -14.41 6.26 1.03
N VAL A 45 -15.30 7.07 0.50
CA VAL A 45 -15.12 7.86 -0.71
C VAL A 45 -14.82 9.29 -0.29
N PHE A 46 -13.61 9.75 -0.63
CA PHE A 46 -13.22 11.12 -0.40
C PHE A 46 -14.05 12.07 -1.29
N THR A 47 -14.53 13.17 -0.73
CA THR A 47 -15.33 14.17 -1.44
C THR A 47 -14.65 14.75 -2.69
N THR A 48 -15.35 15.46 -3.57
CA THR A 48 -14.85 16.04 -4.84
C THR A 48 -14.33 15.07 -5.90
N ILE A 49 -14.00 13.82 -5.55
CA ILE A 49 -13.42 12.84 -6.48
C ILE A 49 -14.38 11.68 -6.66
N GLY A 50 -14.46 11.16 -7.89
CA GLY A 50 -15.23 9.95 -8.18
C GLY A 50 -14.63 8.73 -7.49
N SER A 51 -15.49 7.83 -7.04
CA SER A 51 -15.09 6.53 -6.52
C SER A 51 -14.47 5.65 -7.61
N THR A 52 -13.98 4.48 -7.19
CA THR A 52 -13.77 3.37 -8.12
C THR A 52 -15.08 2.87 -8.69
N THR A 53 -15.05 2.26 -9.87
CA THR A 53 -16.23 1.66 -10.50
C THR A 53 -16.52 0.28 -9.88
N LYS A 54 -17.75 0.09 -9.36
CA LYS A 54 -18.29 -1.22 -8.92
C LYS A 54 -19.12 -1.85 -10.03
N ARG A 55 -19.33 -3.16 -9.94
CA ARG A 55 -20.07 -3.93 -10.95
C ARG A 55 -21.20 -4.73 -10.33
N LEU A 56 -22.38 -4.62 -10.92
CA LEU A 56 -23.57 -5.40 -10.62
C LEU A 56 -23.92 -6.24 -11.86
N LEU A 57 -24.18 -7.53 -11.68
CA LEU A 57 -24.77 -8.36 -12.73
C LEU A 57 -26.27 -8.53 -12.48
N VAL A 58 -27.03 -8.38 -13.56
CA VAL A 58 -28.49 -8.58 -13.58
C VAL A 58 -28.78 -9.77 -14.47
N TYR A 59 -29.35 -10.83 -13.89
CA TYR A 59 -29.55 -12.12 -14.55
C TYR A 59 -31.01 -12.31 -14.94
N ASN A 60 -31.19 -12.78 -16.18
CA ASN A 60 -32.41 -13.47 -16.58
C ASN A 60 -32.24 -14.97 -16.37
N THR A 61 -32.72 -15.49 -15.24
CA THR A 61 -32.65 -16.92 -14.93
C THR A 61 -33.69 -17.76 -15.68
N HIS A 62 -34.55 -17.15 -16.50
CA HIS A 62 -35.64 -17.84 -17.20
C HIS A 62 -35.20 -18.35 -18.57
N ASN A 63 -36.03 -19.20 -19.18
CA ASN A 63 -35.76 -19.82 -20.48
C ASN A 63 -36.32 -19.01 -21.68
N LYS A 64 -36.83 -17.82 -21.42
CA LYS A 64 -37.36 -16.87 -22.42
C LYS A 64 -36.72 -15.50 -22.20
N SER A 65 -36.68 -14.68 -23.24
CA SER A 65 -36.14 -13.32 -23.14
C SER A 65 -37.01 -12.47 -22.22
N ILE A 66 -36.40 -11.63 -21.39
CA ILE A 66 -37.08 -10.63 -20.57
C ILE A 66 -36.79 -9.24 -21.13
N LEU A 67 -37.81 -8.38 -21.14
CA LEU A 67 -37.67 -6.97 -21.46
C LEU A 67 -37.81 -6.16 -20.17
N ILE A 68 -36.73 -5.50 -19.78
CA ILE A 68 -36.72 -4.55 -18.68
C ILE A 68 -37.20 -3.22 -19.24
N SER A 69 -38.34 -2.72 -18.77
CA SER A 69 -38.92 -1.48 -19.30
C SER A 69 -38.10 -0.26 -18.88
N SER A 70 -37.54 -0.27 -17.67
CA SER A 70 -36.72 0.83 -17.14
C SER A 70 -35.70 0.31 -16.13
N ILE A 71 -34.49 0.85 -16.21
CA ILE A 71 -33.40 0.77 -15.23
C ILE A 71 -32.99 2.21 -14.92
N GLN A 72 -33.15 2.66 -13.68
CA GLN A 72 -32.89 4.06 -13.33
C GLN A 72 -32.44 4.21 -11.88
N LEU A 73 -31.71 5.29 -11.57
CA LEU A 73 -31.43 5.67 -10.20
C LEU A 73 -32.69 6.26 -9.53
N ALA A 74 -32.98 5.89 -8.28
CA ALA A 74 -34.15 6.39 -7.56
C ALA A 74 -34.04 7.90 -7.28
N GLY A 75 -32.84 8.40 -6.98
CA GLY A 75 -32.52 9.82 -6.87
C GLY A 75 -32.50 10.58 -8.21
N GLY A 76 -32.54 9.86 -9.33
CA GLY A 76 -32.49 10.44 -10.68
C GLY A 76 -31.31 11.38 -10.87
N LYS A 77 -31.57 12.60 -11.35
CA LYS A 77 -30.52 13.63 -11.58
C LYS A 77 -29.88 14.17 -10.30
N ASN A 78 -30.51 13.98 -9.15
CA ASN A 78 -29.98 14.39 -7.86
C ASN A 78 -29.16 13.27 -7.19
N SER A 79 -29.01 12.12 -7.85
CA SER A 79 -28.19 11.03 -7.35
C SER A 79 -26.72 11.41 -7.36
N ASN A 80 -26.03 11.10 -6.27
CA ASN A 80 -24.57 11.14 -6.22
C ASN A 80 -23.94 9.96 -6.97
N PHE A 81 -24.75 8.96 -7.33
CA PHE A 81 -24.33 7.79 -8.07
C PHE A 81 -24.50 8.02 -9.58
N ARG A 82 -23.64 7.37 -10.36
CA ARG A 82 -23.74 7.27 -11.82
C ARG A 82 -23.71 5.80 -12.18
N ILE A 83 -24.55 5.43 -13.14
CA ILE A 83 -24.60 4.07 -13.67
C ILE A 83 -24.25 4.06 -15.16
N ASN A 84 -23.70 2.95 -15.62
CA ASN A 84 -23.63 2.59 -17.03
C ASN A 84 -24.20 1.18 -17.20
N VAL A 85 -25.25 1.05 -18.02
CA VAL A 85 -26.00 -0.17 -18.24
C VAL A 85 -25.58 -0.77 -19.58
N ASP A 86 -24.78 -1.83 -19.54
CA ASP A 86 -24.33 -2.60 -20.70
C ASP A 86 -23.71 -1.73 -21.82
N GLY A 87 -22.93 -0.71 -21.42
CA GLY A 87 -22.30 0.27 -22.31
C GLY A 87 -23.07 1.59 -22.43
N LEU A 88 -24.34 1.65 -22.04
CA LEU A 88 -25.17 2.85 -22.10
C LEU A 88 -24.99 3.71 -20.84
N PRO A 89 -24.54 4.97 -20.93
CA PRO A 89 -24.40 5.83 -19.76
C PRO A 89 -25.77 6.29 -19.23
N GLY A 90 -25.93 6.25 -17.90
CA GLY A 90 -27.12 6.71 -17.18
C GLY A 90 -28.27 5.71 -17.19
N ASP A 91 -29.46 6.24 -16.93
CA ASP A 91 -30.71 5.48 -16.96
C ASP A 91 -30.94 4.86 -18.34
N ALA A 92 -31.50 3.64 -18.36
CA ALA A 92 -31.72 2.87 -19.57
C ALA A 92 -33.16 2.37 -19.66
N GLN A 93 -33.68 2.23 -20.87
CA GLN A 93 -35.05 1.77 -21.12
C GLN A 93 -35.06 0.68 -22.18
N GLN A 94 -36.09 -0.17 -22.12
CA GLN A 94 -36.33 -1.23 -23.12
C GLN A 94 -35.13 -2.17 -23.32
N ILE A 95 -34.49 -2.56 -22.22
CA ILE A 95 -33.31 -3.43 -22.26
C ILE A 95 -33.74 -4.90 -22.30
N LYS A 96 -33.36 -5.62 -23.34
CA LYS A 96 -33.68 -7.04 -23.53
C LYS A 96 -32.53 -7.93 -23.03
N ILE A 97 -32.81 -8.82 -22.09
CA ILE A 97 -31.88 -9.87 -21.66
C ILE A 97 -32.32 -11.21 -22.25
N ARG A 98 -31.42 -11.89 -22.95
CA ARG A 98 -31.67 -13.21 -23.54
C ARG A 98 -31.92 -14.28 -22.47
N PRO A 99 -32.50 -15.45 -22.83
CA PRO A 99 -32.67 -16.56 -21.90
C PRO A 99 -31.33 -16.97 -21.28
N LYS A 100 -31.32 -17.19 -19.96
CA LYS A 100 -30.12 -17.64 -19.21
C LYS A 100 -28.89 -16.74 -19.40
N ASP A 101 -29.13 -15.46 -19.65
CA ASP A 101 -28.10 -14.45 -19.91
C ASP A 101 -28.09 -13.38 -18.82
N SER A 102 -27.12 -12.48 -18.87
CA SER A 102 -26.96 -11.37 -17.93
C SER A 102 -26.54 -10.09 -18.63
N LEU A 103 -26.81 -8.95 -18.00
CA LEU A 103 -26.20 -7.67 -18.37
C LEU A 103 -25.30 -7.16 -17.24
N TYR A 104 -24.39 -6.26 -17.60
CA TYR A 104 -23.54 -5.55 -16.65
C TYR A 104 -24.10 -4.17 -16.34
N ILE A 105 -24.06 -3.79 -15.07
CA ILE A 105 -24.18 -2.40 -14.65
C ILE A 105 -22.90 -2.01 -13.93
N PHE A 106 -22.27 -0.93 -14.39
CA PHE A 106 -21.14 -0.29 -13.74
C PHE A 106 -21.65 0.89 -12.92
N ILE A 107 -21.21 1.01 -11.68
CA ILE A 107 -21.67 2.03 -10.73
C ILE A 107 -20.48 2.81 -10.21
N GLU A 108 -20.60 4.13 -10.18
CA GLU A 108 -19.67 5.06 -9.54
C GLU A 108 -20.43 6.00 -8.62
N VAL A 109 -19.75 6.60 -7.64
CA VAL A 109 -20.29 7.67 -6.81
C VAL A 109 -19.33 8.86 -6.80
N THR A 110 -19.85 10.07 -6.86
CA THR A 110 -19.08 11.29 -6.57
C THR A 110 -19.72 11.96 -5.38
N VAL A 111 -18.93 12.19 -4.34
CA VAL A 111 -19.43 12.78 -3.09
C VAL A 111 -19.17 14.27 -3.09
N ASP A 112 -20.22 15.07 -3.00
CA ASP A 112 -20.08 16.50 -2.84
C ASP A 112 -19.62 16.85 -1.41
N PRO A 113 -18.67 17.79 -1.26
CA PRO A 113 -18.26 18.28 0.05
C PRO A 113 -19.42 18.88 0.82
N ASN A 114 -19.42 18.66 2.12
CA ASN A 114 -20.30 19.33 3.07
C ASN A 114 -19.48 19.92 4.23
N ASN A 115 -20.14 20.52 5.22
CA ASN A 115 -19.45 21.12 6.37
C ASN A 115 -19.11 20.11 7.49
N THR A 116 -19.42 18.82 7.33
CA THR A 116 -19.16 17.79 8.37
C THR A 116 -17.78 17.16 8.21
N ASN A 117 -16.92 17.25 9.24
CA ASN A 117 -15.59 16.62 9.17
C ASN A 117 -15.62 15.09 9.38
N SER A 118 -16.68 14.57 10.02
CA SER A 118 -16.87 13.14 10.24
C SER A 118 -17.36 12.44 8.96
N PRO A 119 -17.04 11.14 8.76
CA PRO A 119 -17.66 10.35 7.72
C PRO A 119 -19.19 10.40 7.79
N PHE A 120 -19.85 10.40 6.64
CA PHE A 120 -21.31 10.45 6.51
C PHE A 120 -21.80 9.44 5.48
N VAL A 121 -23.05 8.99 5.61
CA VAL A 121 -23.63 7.97 4.71
C VAL A 121 -24.39 8.64 3.58
N ILE A 122 -24.19 8.15 2.37
CA ILE A 122 -24.93 8.53 1.16
C ILE A 122 -25.59 7.26 0.63
N SER A 123 -26.88 7.33 0.34
CA SER A 123 -27.66 6.19 -0.12
C SER A 123 -28.53 6.55 -1.32
N ASP A 124 -28.68 5.60 -2.24
CA ASP A 124 -29.65 5.62 -3.33
C ASP A 124 -30.01 4.16 -3.69
N SER A 125 -30.80 3.91 -4.73
CA SER A 125 -31.01 2.57 -5.27
C SER A 125 -31.15 2.58 -6.79
N ILE A 126 -30.81 1.46 -7.42
CA ILE A 126 -31.11 1.22 -8.84
C ILE A 126 -32.46 0.52 -8.92
N LEU A 127 -33.44 1.17 -9.55
CA LEU A 127 -34.79 0.66 -9.74
C LEU A 127 -34.90 -0.06 -11.08
N PHE A 128 -35.48 -1.25 -11.06
CA PHE A 128 -35.77 -2.09 -12.22
C PHE A 128 -37.28 -2.27 -12.36
N ILE A 129 -37.84 -1.89 -13.51
CA ILE A 129 -39.24 -2.17 -13.85
C ILE A 129 -39.28 -3.26 -14.92
N THR A 130 -39.92 -4.38 -14.61
CA THR A 130 -40.05 -5.55 -15.51
C THR A 130 -41.43 -6.18 -15.36
N ASN A 131 -42.17 -6.33 -16.45
CA ASN A 131 -43.51 -6.94 -16.47
C ASN A 131 -44.49 -6.36 -15.42
N GLY A 132 -44.36 -5.07 -15.09
CA GLY A 132 -45.16 -4.40 -14.07
C GLY A 132 -44.65 -4.55 -12.64
N ASN A 133 -43.60 -5.34 -12.39
CA ASN A 133 -42.94 -5.40 -11.09
C ASN A 133 -41.84 -4.37 -10.96
N LYS A 134 -41.65 -3.91 -9.73
CA LYS A 134 -40.53 -3.09 -9.31
C LYS A 134 -39.62 -3.93 -8.42
N GLN A 135 -38.34 -3.99 -8.79
CA GLN A 135 -37.26 -4.53 -7.96
C GLN A 135 -36.18 -3.46 -7.84
N ASP A 136 -35.35 -3.56 -6.81
CA ASP A 136 -34.28 -2.60 -6.58
C ASP A 136 -33.02 -3.26 -6.00
N VAL A 137 -31.92 -2.54 -6.14
CA VAL A 137 -30.62 -2.85 -5.53
C VAL A 137 -30.14 -1.59 -4.84
N ASP A 138 -29.85 -1.68 -3.56
CA ASP A 138 -29.41 -0.55 -2.74
C ASP A 138 -27.99 -0.13 -3.10
N LEU A 139 -27.72 1.17 -3.05
CA LEU A 139 -26.41 1.78 -3.22
C LEU A 139 -26.07 2.53 -1.94
N VAL A 140 -24.92 2.25 -1.32
CA VAL A 140 -24.48 2.93 -0.10
C VAL A 140 -23.00 3.29 -0.22
N ALA A 141 -22.65 4.52 0.16
CA ALA A 141 -21.29 5.03 0.21
C ALA A 141 -21.03 5.79 1.52
N TRP A 142 -19.82 5.67 2.05
CA TRP A 142 -19.36 6.50 3.17
C TRP A 142 -18.57 7.69 2.64
N GLY A 143 -19.13 8.89 2.64
CA GLY A 143 -18.44 10.11 2.25
C GLY A 143 -17.51 10.63 3.35
N GLN A 144 -16.33 11.13 3.00
CA GLN A 144 -15.45 11.82 3.94
C GLN A 144 -14.80 13.06 3.30
N ASN A 145 -14.87 14.20 3.98
CA ASN A 145 -14.13 15.41 3.58
C ASN A 145 -12.63 15.23 3.82
N ALA A 146 -11.80 15.69 2.87
CA ALA A 146 -10.35 15.62 2.97
C ALA A 146 -9.68 16.92 2.51
N ILE A 147 -8.38 17.05 2.78
CA ILE A 147 -7.50 18.08 2.21
C ILE A 147 -6.74 17.46 1.04
N TYR A 148 -6.85 18.07 -0.15
CA TYR A 148 -6.28 17.52 -1.37
C TYR A 148 -5.02 18.25 -1.80
N TYR A 149 -3.99 17.48 -2.14
CA TYR A 149 -2.82 17.96 -2.87
C TYR A 149 -2.86 17.36 -4.28
N THR A 150 -3.21 18.17 -5.26
CA THR A 150 -3.23 17.79 -6.67
C THR A 150 -2.08 18.46 -7.42
N PRO A 151 -1.48 17.80 -8.43
CA PRO A 151 -0.31 18.34 -9.11
C PRO A 151 -0.57 19.71 -9.74
N LYS A 152 0.35 20.64 -9.50
CA LYS A 152 0.38 21.98 -10.13
C LYS A 152 1.54 22.12 -11.12
N TYR A 153 2.54 21.25 -11.01
CA TYR A 153 3.76 21.26 -11.82
C TYR A 153 3.94 19.93 -12.55
N TYR A 154 4.29 20.02 -13.84
CA TYR A 154 4.50 18.89 -14.74
C TYR A 154 5.81 19.09 -15.49
N GLN A 155 6.91 18.59 -14.92
CA GLN A 155 8.23 18.71 -15.51
C GLN A 155 8.68 17.36 -16.09
N PRO A 156 9.13 17.29 -17.35
CA PRO A 156 9.66 16.05 -17.92
C PRO A 156 10.79 15.46 -17.05
N GLY A 157 10.71 14.15 -16.78
CA GLY A 157 11.69 13.43 -15.96
C GLY A 157 11.47 13.50 -14.45
N LEU A 158 10.50 14.30 -13.98
CA LEU A 158 10.05 14.31 -12.58
C LEU A 158 8.60 13.82 -12.49
N PRO A 159 8.20 13.22 -11.36
CA PRO A 159 6.79 12.92 -11.14
C PRO A 159 5.98 14.24 -11.08
N PRO A 160 4.71 14.27 -11.55
CA PRO A 160 3.84 15.43 -11.36
C PRO A 160 3.73 15.77 -9.88
N TYR A 161 3.82 17.04 -9.52
CA TYR A 161 3.90 17.44 -8.11
C TYR A 161 3.22 18.76 -7.77
N SER A 162 3.02 18.99 -6.49
CA SER A 162 2.57 20.25 -5.90
C SER A 162 3.41 20.56 -4.67
N ILE A 163 3.74 21.84 -4.48
CA ILE A 163 4.51 22.29 -3.32
C ILE A 163 3.53 22.53 -2.17
N ILE A 164 3.82 21.94 -1.02
CA ILE A 164 3.10 22.15 0.24
C ILE A 164 3.44 23.55 0.76
N GLU A 165 2.49 24.21 1.43
CA GLU A 165 2.77 25.46 2.13
C GLU A 165 3.97 25.32 3.08
N CYS A 166 4.87 26.30 3.05
CA CYS A 166 6.09 26.26 3.86
C CYS A 166 5.72 26.28 5.35
N ASN A 167 6.31 25.39 6.14
CA ASN A 167 6.00 25.24 7.58
C ASN A 167 4.56 24.78 7.86
N ALA A 168 3.94 24.08 6.90
CA ALA A 168 2.64 23.48 7.09
C ALA A 168 2.63 22.48 8.27
N THR A 169 1.49 22.47 8.97
CA THR A 169 1.18 21.46 9.97
C THR A 169 -0.01 20.64 9.49
N TRP A 170 0.19 19.33 9.36
CA TRP A 170 -0.86 18.37 9.08
C TRP A 170 -1.39 17.78 10.38
N ASN A 171 -2.70 17.80 10.58
CA ASN A 171 -3.35 17.34 11.80
C ASN A 171 -4.49 16.35 11.53
N ASN A 172 -5.06 15.78 12.59
CA ASN A 172 -6.08 14.74 12.50
C ASN A 172 -7.53 15.26 12.29
N VAL A 173 -7.73 16.56 12.00
CA VAL A 173 -9.09 17.12 11.79
C VAL A 173 -9.69 16.60 10.48
N LYS A 174 -8.88 16.47 9.43
CA LYS A 174 -9.26 15.87 8.15
C LYS A 174 -8.13 14.99 7.64
N PRO A 175 -8.43 13.88 6.94
CA PRO A 175 -7.42 13.15 6.20
C PRO A 175 -6.83 14.01 5.08
N TYR A 176 -5.59 13.71 4.71
CA TYR A 176 -4.91 14.30 3.56
C TYR A 176 -4.91 13.31 2.41
N VAL A 177 -5.24 13.75 1.20
CA VAL A 177 -5.25 12.91 -0.01
C VAL A 177 -4.32 13.54 -1.06
N VAL A 178 -3.33 12.78 -1.49
CA VAL A 178 -2.26 13.23 -2.39
C VAL A 178 -2.36 12.55 -3.74
N TYR A 179 -2.41 13.36 -4.81
CA TYR A 179 -2.28 12.95 -6.20
C TYR A 179 -0.95 13.46 -6.75
N GLY A 180 -0.19 12.60 -7.43
CA GLY A 180 1.21 12.90 -7.75
C GLY A 180 2.03 13.09 -6.48
N TYR A 181 2.97 14.01 -6.45
CA TYR A 181 3.81 14.23 -5.29
C TYR A 181 3.43 15.50 -4.51
N ALA A 182 3.31 15.39 -3.21
CA ALA A 182 3.32 16.55 -2.32
C ALA A 182 4.77 16.85 -1.95
N VAL A 183 5.25 18.07 -2.17
CA VAL A 183 6.67 18.45 -2.01
C VAL A 183 6.84 19.38 -0.82
N VAL A 184 7.73 19.00 0.10
CA VAL A 184 8.28 19.92 1.11
C VAL A 184 9.51 20.58 0.50
N ASP A 185 9.42 21.87 0.22
CA ASP A 185 10.48 22.61 -0.47
C ASP A 185 11.69 22.91 0.45
N SER A 186 12.78 23.36 -0.16
CA SER A 186 13.99 23.79 0.52
C SER A 186 13.69 24.83 1.61
N ALA A 187 14.32 24.65 2.78
CA ALA A 187 14.16 25.49 3.96
C ALA A 187 12.75 25.48 4.60
N CYS A 188 11.86 24.59 4.16
CA CYS A 188 10.54 24.41 4.76
C CYS A 188 10.47 23.14 5.61
N THR A 189 9.65 23.18 6.67
CA THR A 189 9.34 21.99 7.48
C THR A 189 7.90 21.55 7.25
N LEU A 190 7.66 20.27 7.11
CA LEU A 190 6.33 19.67 7.26
C LEU A 190 6.25 19.00 8.63
N THR A 191 5.34 19.47 9.47
CA THR A 191 5.04 18.83 10.76
C THR A 191 3.75 18.04 10.63
N ILE A 192 3.76 16.77 11.03
CA ILE A 192 2.58 15.89 10.97
C ILE A 192 2.27 15.42 12.39
N GLU A 193 1.14 15.87 12.91
CA GLU A 193 0.70 15.60 14.28
C GLU A 193 0.08 14.20 14.42
N GLN A 194 0.08 13.69 15.65
CA GLN A 194 -0.48 12.38 15.99
C GLN A 194 -1.90 12.14 15.43
N GLY A 195 -2.19 10.89 15.07
CA GLY A 195 -3.48 10.45 14.54
C GLY A 195 -3.81 10.96 13.13
N THR A 196 -2.89 11.68 12.47
CA THR A 196 -3.08 12.15 11.10
C THR A 196 -3.07 10.96 10.13
N LYS A 197 -4.03 10.97 9.19
CA LYS A 197 -4.14 9.97 8.12
C LYS A 197 -3.81 10.60 6.78
N ILE A 198 -2.84 10.03 6.08
CA ILE A 198 -2.37 10.47 4.77
C ILE A 198 -2.60 9.34 3.76
N HIS A 199 -3.36 9.66 2.72
CA HIS A 199 -3.75 8.77 1.65
C HIS A 199 -3.09 9.20 0.34
N PHE A 200 -2.46 8.25 -0.34
CA PHE A 200 -1.79 8.49 -1.60
C PHE A 200 -2.54 7.75 -2.71
N HIS A 201 -2.81 8.47 -3.79
CA HIS A 201 -3.31 7.86 -5.02
C HIS A 201 -2.25 6.98 -5.68
N ARG A 202 -2.64 6.20 -6.68
CA ARG A 202 -1.70 5.44 -7.50
C ARG A 202 -0.60 6.34 -8.07
N ASN A 203 0.65 5.90 -7.92
CA ASN A 203 1.87 6.63 -8.31
C ASN A 203 2.08 7.97 -7.58
N ALA A 204 1.32 8.24 -6.51
CA ALA A 204 1.52 9.42 -5.68
C ALA A 204 2.59 9.18 -4.61
N GLY A 205 3.14 10.25 -4.05
CA GLY A 205 4.17 10.18 -3.02
C GLY A 205 4.33 11.48 -2.25
N LEU A 206 5.25 11.46 -1.27
CA LEU A 206 5.66 12.63 -0.51
C LEU A 206 7.15 12.85 -0.79
N TRP A 207 7.55 14.05 -1.16
CA TRP A 207 8.94 14.37 -1.47
C TRP A 207 9.45 15.50 -0.56
N VAL A 208 10.34 15.16 0.35
CA VAL A 208 11.12 16.12 1.13
C VAL A 208 12.32 16.51 0.29
N TYR A 209 12.21 17.64 -0.41
CA TYR A 209 13.24 18.12 -1.32
C TYR A 209 14.50 18.54 -0.55
N ARG A 210 15.62 18.73 -1.27
CA ARG A 210 16.89 19.16 -0.67
C ARG A 210 16.67 20.43 0.15
N GLY A 211 17.11 20.41 1.41
CA GLY A 211 16.96 21.51 2.36
C GLY A 211 15.61 21.53 3.09
N GLY A 212 14.64 20.71 2.68
CA GLY A 212 13.38 20.53 3.39
C GLY A 212 13.52 19.60 4.60
N ARG A 213 12.49 19.56 5.44
CA ARG A 213 12.43 18.74 6.65
C ARG A 213 11.05 18.16 6.88
N ILE A 214 10.98 16.91 7.33
CA ILE A 214 9.74 16.30 7.84
C ILE A 214 9.89 15.93 9.32
N VAL A 215 8.84 16.21 10.09
CA VAL A 215 8.71 15.83 11.51
C VAL A 215 7.36 15.16 11.71
N VAL A 216 7.36 13.86 12.00
CA VAL A 216 6.15 13.07 12.27
C VAL A 216 6.06 12.77 13.76
N ASN A 217 5.05 13.33 14.41
CA ASN A 217 4.84 13.32 15.86
C ASN A 217 3.67 12.39 16.23
N GLY A 218 3.75 11.12 15.85
CA GLY A 218 2.79 10.11 16.30
C GLY A 218 2.94 9.77 17.78
N THR A 219 1.95 9.07 18.31
CA THR A 219 1.99 8.38 19.60
C THR A 219 1.54 6.92 19.42
N LYS A 220 1.76 6.07 20.43
CA LYS A 220 1.31 4.68 20.39
C LYS A 220 -0.20 4.56 20.17
N GLU A 221 -0.96 5.38 20.89
CA GLU A 221 -2.42 5.41 20.82
C GLU A 221 -2.91 6.04 19.51
N ASN A 222 -2.18 7.03 18.99
CA ASN A 222 -2.55 7.78 17.80
C ASN A 222 -1.37 7.87 16.82
N PRO A 223 -1.01 6.75 16.15
CA PRO A 223 0.06 6.76 15.18
C PRO A 223 -0.31 7.60 13.96
N VAL A 224 0.69 8.08 13.23
CA VAL A 224 0.49 8.73 11.93
C VAL A 224 0.52 7.67 10.84
N GLU A 225 -0.54 7.59 10.03
CA GLU A 225 -0.70 6.54 9.01
C GLU A 225 -0.48 7.09 7.59
N PHE A 226 0.41 6.44 6.84
CA PHE A 226 0.68 6.68 5.41
C PHE A 226 0.27 5.43 4.61
N ARG A 227 -0.73 5.56 3.73
CA ARG A 227 -1.27 4.42 2.95
C ARG A 227 -1.89 4.85 1.62
N GLY A 228 -2.34 3.87 0.83
CA GLY A 228 -3.14 4.14 -0.37
C GLY A 228 -4.53 4.73 -0.07
N ASP A 229 -5.09 5.43 -1.06
CA ASP A 229 -6.46 5.96 -1.03
C ASP A 229 -7.55 4.92 -1.34
N ARG A 230 -7.15 3.69 -1.72
CA ARG A 230 -8.03 2.52 -1.89
C ARG A 230 -8.27 1.85 -0.55
N LEU A 231 -9.37 2.24 0.10
CA LEU A 231 -9.69 1.83 1.46
C LEU A 231 -10.49 0.52 1.55
N GLU A 232 -10.90 -0.04 0.41
CA GLU A 232 -11.68 -1.27 0.41
C GLU A 232 -10.88 -2.43 1.04
N TRP A 233 -11.57 -3.35 1.72
CA TRP A 233 -10.95 -4.45 2.47
C TRP A 233 -9.95 -5.28 1.64
N THR A 234 -10.23 -5.50 0.34
CA THR A 234 -9.34 -6.24 -0.58
C THR A 234 -8.04 -5.50 -0.87
N TYR A 235 -8.00 -4.18 -0.65
CA TYR A 235 -6.82 -3.34 -0.82
C TYR A 235 -6.12 -3.04 0.51
N ASN A 236 -6.70 -3.37 1.67
CA ASN A 236 -6.12 -2.99 2.96
C ASN A 236 -4.67 -3.48 3.14
N GLU A 237 -4.33 -4.63 2.55
CA GLU A 237 -2.99 -5.23 2.57
C GLU A 237 -2.43 -5.47 1.16
N LYS A 238 -2.87 -4.71 0.15
CA LYS A 238 -2.30 -4.83 -1.21
C LYS A 238 -1.04 -3.96 -1.32
N PRO A 239 0.15 -4.52 -1.60
CA PRO A 239 1.38 -3.74 -1.71
C PRO A 239 1.42 -2.94 -3.03
N GLY A 240 2.21 -1.86 -3.08
CA GLY A 240 2.41 -1.07 -4.30
C GLY A 240 1.24 -0.18 -4.72
N GLN A 241 0.40 0.24 -3.78
CA GLN A 241 -0.75 1.12 -4.06
C GLN A 241 -0.34 2.55 -4.38
N TRP A 242 0.79 3.00 -3.83
CA TRP A 242 1.36 4.33 -4.02
C TRP A 242 2.89 4.20 -4.14
N ASP A 243 3.57 5.29 -4.50
CA ASP A 243 4.98 5.23 -4.87
C ASP A 243 5.89 5.15 -3.64
N ARG A 244 6.24 6.30 -3.03
CA ARG A 244 7.16 6.36 -1.88
C ARG A 244 7.11 7.67 -1.10
N ILE A 245 7.75 7.67 0.07
CA ILE A 245 8.26 8.89 0.71
C ILE A 245 9.71 9.04 0.29
N TRP A 246 10.00 10.11 -0.45
CA TRP A 246 11.33 10.42 -0.98
C TRP A 246 11.96 11.55 -0.17
N ILE A 247 13.12 11.32 0.42
CA ILE A 247 13.79 12.28 1.29
C ILE A 247 15.19 12.58 0.75
N ASN A 248 15.48 13.87 0.58
CA ASN A 248 16.82 14.37 0.27
C ASN A 248 17.51 15.02 1.47
N GLU A 249 18.77 15.42 1.29
CA GLU A 249 19.62 16.00 2.32
C GLU A 249 19.16 17.39 2.74
N GLY A 250 19.40 17.74 4.00
CA GLY A 250 19.05 19.04 4.57
C GLY A 250 20.00 19.45 5.69
N SER A 251 19.68 20.56 6.33
CA SER A 251 20.45 21.06 7.48
C SER A 251 19.97 20.51 8.83
N SER A 252 18.80 19.87 8.86
CA SER A 252 18.16 19.34 10.06
C SER A 252 17.72 17.90 9.86
N ASP A 253 17.68 17.14 10.95
CA ASP A 253 17.25 15.75 10.89
C ASP A 253 15.76 15.63 10.55
N ASN A 254 15.46 14.65 9.71
CA ASN A 254 14.10 14.19 9.45
C ASN A 254 13.71 13.20 10.55
N VAL A 255 12.49 13.28 11.06
CA VAL A 255 12.07 12.50 12.23
C VAL A 255 10.74 11.81 11.95
N PHE A 256 10.71 10.50 12.21
CA PHE A 256 9.50 9.69 12.26
C PHE A 256 9.37 9.05 13.63
N ASN A 257 8.36 9.45 14.40
CA ASN A 257 8.00 8.80 15.65
C ASN A 257 6.58 8.26 15.56
N TYR A 258 6.36 6.98 15.89
CA TYR A 258 5.05 6.31 15.81
C TYR A 258 4.35 6.51 14.47
N ALA A 259 5.09 6.25 13.38
CA ALA A 259 4.54 6.22 12.04
C ALA A 259 4.19 4.78 11.61
N ILE A 260 3.12 4.64 10.84
CA ILE A 260 2.77 3.42 10.11
C ILE A 260 2.82 3.75 8.62
N ILE A 261 3.82 3.23 7.93
CA ILE A 261 4.00 3.40 6.48
C ILE A 261 3.68 2.05 5.83
N LYS A 262 2.58 1.97 5.07
CA LYS A 262 2.13 0.70 4.52
C LYS A 262 1.76 0.75 3.04
N ASN A 263 1.94 -0.39 2.38
CA ASN A 263 1.46 -0.65 1.01
C ASN A 263 2.08 0.25 -0.09
N ALA A 264 3.24 0.85 0.16
CA ALA A 264 3.99 1.61 -0.84
C ALA A 264 4.67 0.68 -1.87
N TYR A 265 5.22 1.25 -2.93
CA TYR A 265 6.26 0.58 -3.70
C TYR A 265 7.56 0.57 -2.92
N ILE A 266 8.03 1.75 -2.49
CA ILE A 266 9.14 1.88 -1.54
C ILE A 266 8.62 2.66 -0.32
N GLY A 267 8.78 2.12 0.89
CA GLY A 267 8.31 2.81 2.10
C GLY A 267 9.02 4.16 2.29
N LEU A 268 10.34 4.10 2.47
CA LEU A 268 11.22 5.27 2.54
C LEU A 268 12.35 5.14 1.53
N GLN A 269 12.49 6.12 0.64
CA GLN A 269 13.68 6.30 -0.17
C GLN A 269 14.44 7.53 0.30
N ILE A 270 15.66 7.32 0.79
CA ILE A 270 16.44 8.36 1.44
C ILE A 270 17.78 8.46 0.72
N GLU A 271 17.96 9.53 -0.05
CA GLU A 271 19.15 9.69 -0.87
C GLU A 271 19.52 11.14 -1.10
N THR A 272 20.79 11.39 -1.37
CA THR A 272 21.31 12.73 -1.60
C THR A 272 21.22 13.16 -3.07
N LEU A 273 20.97 14.43 -3.32
CA LEU A 273 21.04 15.07 -4.63
C LEU A 273 22.44 15.65 -4.92
N PRO A 274 22.87 15.71 -6.20
CA PRO A 274 22.25 15.08 -7.37
C PRO A 274 22.45 13.55 -7.38
N PHE A 275 21.51 12.81 -7.98
CA PHE A 275 21.47 11.33 -8.01
C PHE A 275 22.64 10.63 -8.75
N GLY A 276 23.63 11.38 -9.25
CA GLY A 276 24.77 10.86 -10.00
C GLY A 276 25.99 10.54 -9.14
N ASN A 277 26.45 11.49 -8.32
CA ASN A 277 27.63 11.32 -7.46
C ASN A 277 27.61 12.36 -6.32
N ALA A 278 26.60 12.28 -5.46
CA ALA A 278 26.50 13.15 -4.31
C ALA A 278 27.41 12.70 -3.15
N SER A 279 27.71 13.64 -2.25
CA SER A 279 28.40 13.37 -0.98
C SER A 279 27.44 12.70 0.00
N ILE A 280 27.97 12.07 1.05
CA ILE A 280 27.12 11.53 2.13
C ILE A 280 26.44 12.70 2.86
N SER A 281 25.15 12.56 3.14
CA SER A 281 24.37 13.58 3.85
C SER A 281 24.95 13.91 5.23
N ASN A 282 24.87 15.18 5.65
CA ASN A 282 25.24 15.60 7.00
C ASN A 282 24.14 15.30 8.03
N ASN A 283 22.87 15.48 7.65
CA ASN A 283 21.73 15.21 8.50
C ASN A 283 21.32 13.73 8.44
N LYS A 284 20.53 13.32 9.43
CA LYS A 284 20.02 11.96 9.60
C LYS A 284 18.53 11.89 9.25
N CYS A 285 18.08 10.67 8.99
CA CYS A 285 16.68 10.28 9.17
C CYS A 285 16.59 9.45 10.45
N ILE A 286 15.81 9.91 11.42
CA ILE A 286 15.61 9.27 12.72
C ILE A 286 14.26 8.57 12.70
N LEU A 287 14.27 7.25 12.87
CA LEU A 287 13.08 6.41 12.95
C LEU A 287 12.93 5.89 14.38
N LYS A 288 11.81 6.18 15.02
CA LYS A 288 11.47 5.71 16.37
C LYS A 288 10.08 5.12 16.38
N ASN A 289 9.93 3.96 17.01
CA ASN A 289 8.64 3.31 17.21
C ASN A 289 7.81 3.18 15.92
N THR A 290 8.48 2.97 14.78
CA THR A 290 7.87 3.11 13.45
C THR A 290 7.74 1.76 12.78
N ARG A 291 6.61 1.56 12.10
CA ARG A 291 6.29 0.37 11.33
C ARG A 291 6.33 0.68 9.84
N ILE A 292 7.13 -0.06 9.08
CA ILE A 292 7.15 0.00 7.61
C ILE A 292 6.79 -1.38 7.09
N GLN A 293 5.64 -1.50 6.44
CA GLN A 293 5.07 -2.81 6.13
C GLN A 293 4.55 -2.95 4.71
N ASN A 294 4.66 -4.17 4.20
CA ASN A 294 3.96 -4.61 2.99
C ASN A 294 4.27 -3.74 1.77
N CYS A 295 5.55 -3.43 1.54
CA CYS A 295 6.01 -2.67 0.37
C CYS A 295 6.25 -3.61 -0.83
N SER A 296 5.88 -3.24 -2.06
CA SER A 296 6.09 -4.14 -3.22
C SER A 296 7.54 -4.19 -3.71
N GLY A 297 8.35 -3.17 -3.43
CA GLY A 297 9.79 -3.12 -3.67
C GLY A 297 10.55 -3.25 -2.35
N ALA A 298 10.93 -2.12 -1.75
CA ALA A 298 11.71 -2.08 -0.52
C ALA A 298 11.00 -1.37 0.64
N GLY A 299 11.27 -1.80 1.88
CA GLY A 299 10.85 -1.05 3.08
C GLY A 299 11.61 0.27 3.16
N ILE A 300 12.94 0.20 3.19
CA ILE A 300 13.85 1.34 3.20
C ILE A 300 14.90 1.15 2.09
N LEU A 301 15.04 2.13 1.21
CA LEU A 301 16.15 2.26 0.27
C LEU A 301 16.98 3.48 0.65
N ALA A 302 18.25 3.28 0.97
CA ALA A 302 19.16 4.34 1.34
C ALA A 302 20.35 4.46 0.37
N ARG A 303 20.74 5.70 0.06
CA ARG A 303 21.93 5.99 -0.76
C ARG A 303 22.63 7.24 -0.25
N ASN A 304 23.88 7.09 0.19
CA ASN A 304 24.72 8.19 0.66
C ASN A 304 24.07 9.00 1.80
N TYR A 305 23.39 8.34 2.73
CA TYR A 305 22.65 9.02 3.80
C TYR A 305 22.96 8.41 5.17
N LYS A 306 22.45 9.03 6.23
CA LYS A 306 22.55 8.56 7.61
C LYS A 306 21.19 8.18 8.19
N ILE A 307 21.04 6.99 8.77
CA ILE A 307 19.79 6.55 9.42
C ILE A 307 20.09 6.07 10.84
N GLU A 308 19.29 6.55 11.79
CA GLU A 308 19.22 6.01 13.15
C GLU A 308 17.83 5.46 13.38
N GLY A 309 17.72 4.14 13.54
CA GLY A 309 16.45 3.46 13.77
C GLY A 309 16.40 2.82 15.15
N ALA A 310 15.29 3.00 15.86
CA ALA A 310 15.08 2.32 17.13
C ALA A 310 13.62 1.89 17.33
N ASN A 311 13.40 0.71 17.94
CA ASN A 311 12.06 0.14 18.13
C ASN A 311 11.24 0.05 16.83
N CYS A 312 11.89 -0.24 15.70
CA CYS A 312 11.21 -0.26 14.41
C CYS A 312 10.91 -1.69 13.95
N LEU A 313 9.75 -1.86 13.32
CA LEU A 313 9.37 -3.09 12.63
C LEU A 313 9.34 -2.80 11.13
N ILE A 314 10.21 -3.46 10.37
CA ILE A 314 10.21 -3.41 8.92
C ILE A 314 9.92 -4.81 8.40
N GLU A 315 8.82 -4.98 7.67
CA GLU A 315 8.32 -6.30 7.35
C GLU A 315 7.65 -6.40 5.98
N ARG A 316 7.68 -7.62 5.43
CA ARG A 316 7.07 -8.02 4.14
C ARG A 316 7.31 -7.05 2.99
N SER A 317 8.54 -7.00 2.51
CA SER A 317 8.88 -6.29 1.28
C SER A 317 9.05 -7.29 0.14
N GLY A 318 8.54 -6.96 -1.05
CA GLY A 318 8.66 -7.81 -2.24
C GLY A 318 10.10 -8.09 -2.63
N GLU A 319 10.99 -7.14 -2.32
CA GLU A 319 12.43 -7.29 -2.41
C GLU A 319 13.07 -7.18 -1.01
N TYR A 320 13.55 -6.01 -0.62
CA TYR A 320 14.36 -5.84 0.60
C TYR A 320 13.56 -5.16 1.71
N ASN A 321 13.68 -5.59 2.96
CA ASN A 321 13.24 -4.73 4.07
C ASN A 321 14.14 -3.50 4.17
N PHE A 322 15.45 -3.68 4.02
CA PHE A 322 16.42 -2.60 3.99
C PHE A 322 17.51 -2.85 2.94
N ILE A 323 17.70 -1.88 2.05
CA ILE A 323 18.79 -1.89 1.07
C ILE A 323 19.60 -0.59 1.16
N VAL A 324 20.92 -0.74 1.18
CA VAL A 324 21.87 0.35 0.98
C VAL A 324 22.46 0.21 -0.41
N ALA A 325 22.31 1.23 -1.25
CA ALA A 325 22.89 1.30 -2.58
C ALA A 325 23.82 2.50 -2.72
N GLY A 326 25.06 2.37 -2.24
CA GLY A 326 26.05 3.45 -2.16
C GLY A 326 26.69 3.52 -0.77
N GLY A 327 26.99 4.72 -0.29
CA GLY A 327 27.62 4.93 1.01
C GLY A 327 26.64 5.27 2.13
N GLY A 328 27.17 5.58 3.30
CA GLY A 328 26.38 6.12 4.42
C GLY A 328 26.80 5.64 5.80
N GLU A 329 25.94 5.94 6.77
CA GLU A 329 26.04 5.52 8.17
C GLU A 329 24.68 5.03 8.65
N TYR A 330 24.61 3.80 9.13
CA TYR A 330 23.34 3.19 9.53
C TYR A 330 23.49 2.56 10.90
N ASP A 331 22.55 2.83 11.80
CA ASP A 331 22.60 2.32 13.16
C ASP A 331 21.18 1.99 13.65
N PHE A 332 20.95 0.71 13.95
CA PHE A 332 19.64 0.18 14.35
C PHE A 332 19.73 -0.48 15.72
N ARG A 333 18.82 -0.13 16.63
CA ARG A 333 18.70 -0.72 17.97
C ARG A 333 17.31 -1.27 18.21
N HIS A 334 17.19 -2.49 18.69
CA HIS A 334 15.87 -3.08 19.00
C HIS A 334 14.91 -3.01 17.80
N CYS A 335 15.42 -3.34 16.61
CA CYS A 335 14.63 -3.36 15.39
C CYS A 335 14.41 -4.80 14.92
N THR A 336 13.25 -5.04 14.31
CA THR A 336 12.91 -6.31 13.67
C THR A 336 12.78 -6.10 12.16
N PHE A 337 13.59 -6.81 11.39
CA PHE A 337 13.51 -6.95 9.94
C PHE A 337 13.01 -8.35 9.62
N ALA A 338 11.72 -8.49 9.29
CA ALA A 338 11.06 -9.79 9.14
C ALA A 338 10.38 -9.94 7.77
N ASN A 339 11.11 -10.51 6.80
CA ASN A 339 10.67 -10.52 5.41
C ASN A 339 9.95 -11.80 4.97
N TYR A 340 8.76 -12.03 5.50
CA TYR A 340 7.89 -13.16 5.13
C TYR A 340 6.95 -12.79 3.97
N TRP A 341 7.52 -12.48 2.81
CA TRP A 341 6.76 -12.08 1.62
C TRP A 341 5.77 -13.15 1.15
N LYS A 342 4.55 -12.74 0.76
CA LYS A 342 3.44 -13.64 0.38
C LYS A 342 2.72 -13.28 -0.91
N GLU A 343 3.07 -12.16 -1.55
CA GLU A 343 2.44 -11.68 -2.79
C GLU A 343 3.25 -12.08 -4.04
N GLY A 344 3.96 -13.21 -3.96
CA GLY A 344 4.82 -13.76 -5.01
C GLY A 344 6.06 -14.45 -4.44
N SER A 345 6.98 -14.83 -5.33
CA SER A 345 8.29 -15.37 -4.94
C SER A 345 9.29 -14.23 -4.73
N ARG A 346 9.95 -14.21 -3.57
CA ARG A 346 11.08 -13.30 -3.29
C ARG A 346 12.39 -14.06 -3.44
N GLN A 347 13.41 -13.40 -4.00
CA GLN A 347 14.76 -13.97 -4.21
C GLN A 347 15.89 -13.14 -3.58
N THR A 348 15.56 -11.99 -3.02
CA THR A 348 16.51 -11.06 -2.41
C THR A 348 16.48 -11.19 -0.88
N PRO A 349 17.60 -10.99 -0.16
CA PRO A 349 17.64 -11.03 1.30
C PRO A 349 16.83 -9.90 1.95
N ALA A 350 16.47 -10.03 3.23
CA ALA A 350 15.80 -8.95 3.97
C ALA A 350 16.68 -7.70 4.06
N ILE A 351 17.98 -7.87 4.27
CA ILE A 351 18.98 -6.80 4.32
C ILE A 351 20.03 -7.00 3.23
N PHE A 352 20.26 -5.97 2.42
CA PHE A 352 21.29 -5.95 1.39
C PHE A 352 22.15 -4.69 1.45
N LEU A 353 23.46 -4.87 1.55
CA LEU A 353 24.41 -3.77 1.54
C LEU A 353 25.27 -3.83 0.29
N GLN A 354 25.13 -2.85 -0.60
CA GLN A 354 26.04 -2.68 -1.73
C GLN A 354 26.68 -1.29 -1.68
N ASN A 355 27.99 -1.23 -1.85
CA ASN A 355 28.76 0.01 -1.71
C ASN A 355 28.84 0.85 -2.99
N TYR A 356 27.98 0.55 -3.97
CA TYR A 356 27.98 1.23 -5.26
C TYR A 356 26.57 1.38 -5.81
N PHE A 357 26.43 2.28 -6.78
CA PHE A 357 25.21 2.48 -7.56
C PHE A 357 25.54 3.02 -8.95
N THR A 358 24.62 2.88 -9.90
CA THR A 358 24.78 3.42 -11.25
C THR A 358 24.44 4.91 -11.27
N ASN A 359 25.37 5.73 -11.75
CA ASN A 359 25.12 7.14 -12.01
C ASN A 359 24.11 7.27 -13.15
N ILE A 360 22.97 7.90 -12.87
CA ILE A 360 21.86 8.01 -13.83
C ILE A 360 22.18 8.88 -15.06
N PHE A 361 23.20 9.74 -14.99
CA PHE A 361 23.58 10.65 -16.08
C PHE A 361 24.66 10.06 -16.98
N THR A 362 25.56 9.23 -16.45
CA THR A 362 26.72 8.69 -17.17
C THR A 362 26.65 7.19 -17.41
N GLY A 363 25.78 6.47 -16.69
CA GLY A 363 25.72 5.00 -16.69
C GLY A 363 26.89 4.31 -15.98
N SER A 364 27.87 5.07 -15.49
CA SER A 364 29.04 4.52 -14.78
C SER A 364 28.69 4.19 -13.34
N GLU A 365 29.36 3.19 -12.77
CA GLU A 365 29.22 2.88 -11.35
C GLU A 365 29.98 3.89 -10.49
N VAL A 366 29.36 4.26 -9.37
CA VAL A 366 29.93 5.12 -8.34
C VAL A 366 30.06 4.29 -7.08
N VAL A 367 31.29 4.14 -6.60
CA VAL A 367 31.63 3.41 -5.38
C VAL A 367 31.77 4.41 -4.23
N LYS A 368 31.28 4.04 -3.05
CA LYS A 368 31.27 4.85 -1.82
C LYS A 368 31.54 3.95 -0.62
N ASP A 369 31.91 4.55 0.51
CA ASP A 369 32.06 3.79 1.76
C ASP A 369 30.71 3.69 2.50
N ILE A 370 30.31 2.46 2.83
CA ILE A 370 29.39 2.22 3.95
C ILE A 370 30.28 2.20 5.19
N SER A 371 30.41 3.38 5.81
CA SER A 371 31.36 3.59 6.91
C SER A 371 30.97 2.84 8.18
N LYS A 372 29.67 2.65 8.43
CA LYS A 372 29.09 1.74 9.43
C LYS A 372 27.67 1.33 9.06
N CYS A 373 27.30 0.10 9.41
CA CYS A 373 25.94 -0.42 9.38
C CYS A 373 25.76 -1.38 10.56
N ASN A 374 25.29 -0.84 11.69
CA ASN A 374 25.24 -1.57 12.95
C ASN A 374 23.82 -1.99 13.30
N PHE A 375 23.70 -3.19 13.86
CA PHE A 375 22.46 -3.78 14.35
C PHE A 375 22.69 -4.30 15.77
N TYR A 376 22.12 -3.61 16.75
CA TYR A 376 22.20 -3.97 18.17
C TYR A 376 20.84 -4.47 18.65
N ASN A 377 20.80 -5.64 19.30
CA ASN A 377 19.57 -6.21 19.83
C ASN A 377 18.48 -6.34 18.74
N CYS A 378 18.86 -6.73 17.53
CA CYS A 378 17.96 -6.78 16.38
C CYS A 378 17.56 -8.22 16.04
N ILE A 379 16.43 -8.37 15.34
CA ILE A 379 16.06 -9.62 14.66
C ILE A 379 16.10 -9.39 13.15
N ILE A 380 16.80 -10.25 12.42
CA ILE A 380 16.85 -10.27 10.96
C ILE A 380 16.45 -11.67 10.47
N THR A 381 15.27 -11.79 9.89
CA THR A 381 14.68 -13.08 9.53
C THR A 381 13.70 -12.97 8.35
N GLY A 382 13.23 -14.12 7.86
CA GLY A 382 12.28 -14.20 6.75
C GLY A 382 12.21 -15.58 6.13
N SER A 383 11.61 -15.63 4.94
CA SER A 383 11.36 -16.87 4.19
C SER A 383 12.59 -17.50 3.54
N LEU A 384 13.66 -16.77 3.29
CA LEU A 384 14.86 -17.28 2.62
C LEU A 384 15.83 -17.92 3.62
N GLU A 385 16.71 -18.79 3.13
CA GLU A 385 17.81 -19.36 3.94
C GLU A 385 18.86 -18.30 4.32
N ASN A 386 19.00 -17.26 3.49
CA ASN A 386 19.91 -16.16 3.71
C ASN A 386 19.19 -14.81 3.65
N GLU A 387 19.04 -14.15 4.79
CA GLU A 387 18.35 -12.85 4.92
C GLU A 387 19.30 -11.65 5.03
N PHE A 388 20.61 -11.91 4.93
CA PHE A 388 21.64 -10.88 4.92
C PHE A 388 22.68 -11.20 3.85
N SER A 389 22.91 -10.25 2.94
CA SER A 389 24.02 -10.32 1.98
C SER A 389 24.65 -8.96 1.76
N THR A 390 25.87 -8.98 1.25
CA THR A 390 26.60 -7.79 0.82
C THR A 390 27.13 -7.97 -0.60
N GLU A 391 27.17 -6.90 -1.39
CA GLU A 391 27.86 -6.87 -2.67
C GLU A 391 28.87 -5.73 -2.69
N TRP A 392 30.14 -6.11 -2.69
CA TRP A 392 31.25 -5.18 -2.56
C TRP A 392 31.92 -4.93 -3.91
N LYS A 393 32.28 -3.67 -4.14
CA LYS A 393 33.10 -3.22 -5.25
C LYS A 393 34.34 -2.48 -4.76
N SER A 394 35.46 -2.69 -5.46
CA SER A 394 36.74 -2.06 -5.13
C SER A 394 36.67 -0.54 -5.22
N GLY A 395 37.43 0.15 -4.36
CA GLY A 395 37.41 1.61 -4.24
C GLY A 395 36.56 2.16 -3.09
N GLY A 396 35.91 1.27 -2.31
CA GLY A 396 35.25 1.61 -1.05
C GLY A 396 35.13 0.38 -0.15
N ASN A 397 34.51 0.55 1.01
CA ASN A 397 34.36 -0.48 2.04
C ASN A 397 32.89 -0.70 2.43
N ILE A 398 32.61 -1.89 2.97
CA ILE A 398 31.35 -2.19 3.65
C ILE A 398 31.67 -2.60 5.08
N ASN A 399 31.46 -1.68 6.02
CA ASN A 399 31.61 -1.96 7.44
C ASN A 399 30.23 -2.21 8.05
N TYR A 400 30.06 -3.35 8.71
CA TYR A 400 28.85 -3.69 9.43
C TYR A 400 29.17 -4.45 10.72
N LEU A 401 28.24 -4.36 11.68
CA LEU A 401 28.29 -5.06 12.95
C LEU A 401 26.89 -5.55 13.33
N PHE A 402 26.79 -6.82 13.69
CA PHE A 402 25.64 -7.38 14.41
C PHE A 402 26.08 -7.69 15.83
N HIS A 403 25.30 -7.23 16.82
CA HIS A 403 25.63 -7.36 18.23
C HIS A 403 24.39 -7.81 19.01
N HIS A 404 24.48 -8.91 19.76
CA HIS A 404 23.37 -9.47 20.55
C HIS A 404 22.07 -9.60 19.75
N SER A 405 22.18 -10.19 18.56
CA SER A 405 21.10 -10.19 17.56
C SER A 405 20.77 -11.60 17.10
N VAL A 406 19.54 -11.77 16.62
CA VAL A 406 19.09 -13.00 15.94
C VAL A 406 19.17 -12.78 14.44
N ILE A 407 19.82 -13.69 13.72
CA ILE A 407 19.97 -13.58 12.26
C ILE A 407 19.77 -14.92 11.56
N LYS A 408 18.98 -14.92 10.48
CA LYS A 408 18.89 -16.02 9.53
C LYS A 408 19.83 -15.76 8.35
N THR A 409 20.94 -16.50 8.27
CA THR A 409 21.98 -16.27 7.25
C THR A 409 22.81 -17.51 6.96
N THR A 410 23.35 -17.59 5.74
CA THR A 410 24.39 -18.54 5.36
C THR A 410 25.80 -17.96 5.55
N VAL A 411 25.94 -16.66 5.78
CA VAL A 411 27.22 -15.96 6.01
C VAL A 411 27.93 -16.52 7.25
N ASN A 412 29.27 -16.56 7.22
CA ASN A 412 30.07 -16.95 8.37
C ASN A 412 29.97 -15.89 9.47
N THR A 413 29.41 -16.26 10.63
CA THR A 413 29.23 -15.38 11.79
C THR A 413 30.35 -15.53 12.83
N SER A 414 31.38 -16.32 12.56
CA SER A 414 32.56 -16.45 13.43
C SER A 414 33.61 -15.40 13.07
N THR A 415 33.21 -14.12 13.03
CA THR A 415 34.07 -12.98 12.69
C THR A 415 33.80 -11.82 13.65
N SER A 416 34.64 -10.79 13.64
CA SER A 416 34.46 -9.61 14.50
C SER A 416 33.22 -8.77 14.16
N SER A 417 32.62 -8.97 12.97
CA SER A 417 31.38 -8.29 12.56
C SER A 417 30.13 -8.91 13.19
N PHE A 418 30.26 -10.02 13.90
CA PHE A 418 29.15 -10.74 14.52
C PHE A 418 29.52 -11.07 15.97
N VAL A 419 28.86 -10.40 16.91
CA VAL A 419 29.13 -10.53 18.35
C VAL A 419 27.87 -11.02 19.04
N ASN A 420 27.97 -12.13 19.76
CA ASN A 420 26.86 -12.75 20.51
C ASN A 420 25.61 -12.96 19.66
N ILE A 421 25.76 -13.70 18.56
CA ILE A 421 24.70 -13.90 17.57
C ILE A 421 24.02 -15.26 17.74
N ILE A 422 22.69 -15.25 17.71
CA ILE A 422 21.90 -16.46 17.46
C ILE A 422 21.69 -16.59 15.97
N LYS A 423 22.45 -17.50 15.36
CA LYS A 423 22.37 -17.79 13.94
C LYS A 423 21.35 -18.90 13.68
N ASN A 424 20.47 -18.69 12.71
CA ASN A 424 19.52 -19.69 12.19
C ASN A 424 18.71 -20.41 13.29
N PRO A 425 17.90 -19.68 14.07
CA PRO A 425 17.09 -20.29 15.14
C PRO A 425 16.14 -21.36 14.56
N SER A 426 16.01 -22.49 15.27
CA SER A 426 15.27 -23.68 14.82
C SER A 426 13.78 -23.71 15.22
N GLY A 427 13.27 -22.65 15.86
CA GLY A 427 11.88 -22.53 16.33
C GLY A 427 11.21 -21.23 15.91
N ASP A 428 9.91 -21.13 16.20
CA ASP A 428 9.11 -19.96 15.88
C ASP A 428 9.56 -18.75 16.71
N LEU A 429 10.07 -17.71 16.04
CA LEU A 429 10.43 -16.46 16.72
C LEU A 429 9.20 -15.65 17.14
N PHE A 430 8.11 -15.74 16.38
CA PHE A 430 6.93 -14.88 16.50
C PHE A 430 5.67 -15.69 16.77
N LYS A 431 4.69 -15.08 17.44
CA LYS A 431 3.37 -15.70 17.70
C LYS A 431 2.65 -16.09 16.41
N ASN A 432 2.51 -15.15 15.46
CA ASN A 432 1.91 -15.44 14.15
C ASN A 432 2.20 -14.37 13.10
N TYR A 433 3.36 -14.45 12.45
CA TYR A 433 3.74 -13.50 11.39
C TYR A 433 2.77 -13.53 10.18
N THR A 434 2.02 -14.61 9.95
CA THR A 434 1.05 -14.69 8.83
C THR A 434 -0.13 -13.74 9.02
N LEU A 435 -0.47 -13.45 10.29
CA LEU A 435 -1.49 -12.50 10.72
C LEU A 435 -0.90 -11.13 11.12
N PHE A 436 0.36 -10.87 10.77
CA PHE A 436 1.11 -9.65 11.17
C PHE A 436 1.34 -9.53 12.69
N ASP A 437 1.30 -10.63 13.43
CA ASP A 437 1.67 -10.68 14.84
C ASP A 437 3.15 -11.06 15.00
N TYR A 438 3.98 -10.04 15.19
CA TYR A 438 5.43 -10.13 15.37
C TYR A 438 5.86 -10.09 16.83
N HIS A 439 4.93 -10.23 17.79
CA HIS A 439 5.31 -10.45 19.18
C HIS A 439 6.04 -11.78 19.31
N LEU A 440 6.97 -11.85 20.27
CA LEU A 440 7.76 -13.05 20.48
C LEU A 440 6.89 -14.23 20.94
N SER A 441 7.17 -15.41 20.39
CA SER A 441 6.58 -16.66 20.89
C SER A 441 7.19 -17.04 22.24
N SER A 442 6.52 -17.89 23.02
CA SER A 442 7.00 -18.33 24.33
C SER A 442 8.32 -19.11 24.31
N ASN A 443 8.68 -19.70 23.16
CA ASN A 443 9.93 -20.44 22.97
C ASN A 443 10.90 -19.69 22.06
N SER A 444 10.67 -18.40 21.82
CA SER A 444 11.48 -17.61 20.90
C SER A 444 12.92 -17.53 21.38
N SER A 445 13.86 -17.81 20.50
CA SER A 445 15.29 -17.65 20.80
C SER A 445 15.69 -16.19 20.98
N ALA A 446 14.83 -15.22 20.65
CA ALA A 446 15.12 -13.80 20.85
C ALA A 446 14.99 -13.34 22.32
N ILE A 447 14.46 -14.18 23.21
CA ILE A 447 14.16 -13.82 24.59
C ILE A 447 15.43 -13.74 25.45
N ASN A 448 15.61 -12.65 26.19
CA ASN A 448 16.68 -12.34 27.16
C ASN A 448 18.11 -12.39 26.58
N ILE A 449 18.26 -12.19 25.26
CA ILE A 449 19.57 -12.27 24.59
C ILE A 449 20.17 -10.91 24.24
N GLY A 450 19.41 -9.83 24.40
CA GLY A 450 19.87 -8.47 24.12
C GLY A 450 20.89 -7.97 25.15
N ASP A 451 21.75 -7.07 24.71
CA ASP A 451 22.70 -6.35 25.57
C ASP A 451 21.99 -5.18 26.28
N PRO A 452 21.89 -5.18 27.62
CA PRO A 452 21.23 -4.11 28.37
C PRO A 452 21.94 -2.76 28.23
N THR A 453 23.22 -2.71 27.86
CA THR A 453 23.93 -1.43 27.65
C THR A 453 23.46 -0.68 26.40
N GLN A 454 22.72 -1.35 25.52
CA GLN A 454 22.11 -0.75 24.32
C GLN A 454 20.71 -0.17 24.59
N VAL A 455 20.20 -0.30 25.82
CA VAL A 455 18.98 0.36 26.27
C VAL A 455 19.34 1.75 26.79
N SER A 456 19.45 2.71 25.87
CA SER A 456 19.75 4.11 26.19
C SER A 456 18.49 4.89 26.57
N THR A 457 18.68 6.13 27.05
CA THR A 457 17.57 7.02 27.40
C THR A 457 16.60 7.21 26.23
N GLY A 458 15.33 6.91 26.45
CA GLY A 458 14.27 6.91 25.43
C GLY A 458 14.07 5.58 24.71
N LEU A 459 14.76 4.50 25.10
CA LEU A 459 14.57 3.12 24.63
C LEU A 459 14.26 2.13 25.75
N GLU A 460 13.92 2.60 26.94
CA GLU A 460 13.59 1.77 28.11
C GLU A 460 12.33 0.93 27.88
N LYS A 461 11.51 1.34 26.91
CA LYS A 461 10.29 0.67 26.52
C LYS A 461 10.38 0.17 25.08
N ASP A 462 9.68 -0.93 24.83
CA ASP A 462 9.51 -1.49 23.49
C ASP A 462 8.40 -0.79 22.69
N LEU A 463 8.09 -1.32 21.51
CA LEU A 463 7.06 -0.77 20.64
C LEU A 463 5.64 -0.83 21.25
N ASP A 464 5.45 -1.69 22.25
CA ASP A 464 4.22 -1.89 23.02
C ASP A 464 4.27 -1.24 24.41
N ASP A 465 5.20 -0.30 24.64
CA ASP A 465 5.43 0.36 25.92
C ASP A 465 5.81 -0.56 27.10
N VAL A 466 6.19 -1.81 26.83
CA VAL A 466 6.69 -2.78 27.81
C VAL A 466 8.13 -2.44 28.19
N ASN A 467 8.43 -2.43 29.49
CA ASN A 467 9.76 -2.09 29.98
C ASN A 467 10.76 -3.23 29.71
N ARG A 468 11.81 -2.93 28.94
CA ARG A 468 12.84 -3.89 28.48
C ARG A 468 13.76 -4.42 29.57
N LEU A 469 13.80 -3.76 30.72
CA LEU A 469 14.68 -4.10 31.84
C LEU A 469 13.92 -4.71 33.01
N SER A 470 12.61 -4.98 32.85
CA SER A 470 11.75 -5.45 33.94
C SER A 470 11.89 -6.95 34.25
N SER A 471 12.32 -7.76 33.27
CA SER A 471 12.39 -9.22 33.35
C SER A 471 13.80 -9.81 33.18
N GLY A 472 14.84 -8.99 33.12
CA GLY A 472 16.22 -9.43 32.92
C GLY A 472 16.95 -8.62 31.87
N ASN A 473 17.74 -9.30 31.04
CA ASN A 473 18.29 -8.71 29.81
C ASN A 473 17.14 -8.42 28.84
N PRO A 474 17.23 -7.36 28.03
CA PRO A 474 16.19 -7.08 27.06
C PRO A 474 16.11 -8.18 26.00
N ASP A 475 14.95 -8.30 25.37
CA ASP A 475 14.79 -9.18 24.21
C ASP A 475 15.39 -8.54 22.95
N ALA A 476 15.80 -9.38 22.01
CA ALA A 476 16.14 -8.90 20.67
C ALA A 476 14.88 -8.54 19.88
N GLY A 477 14.96 -7.48 19.08
CA GLY A 477 13.88 -6.99 18.25
C GLY A 477 13.08 -5.86 18.91
N CYS A 478 12.00 -5.48 18.24
CA CYS A 478 11.18 -4.32 18.63
C CYS A 478 10.15 -4.59 19.74
N TYR A 479 9.93 -5.85 20.13
CA TYR A 479 9.00 -6.24 21.19
C TYR A 479 9.71 -7.03 22.29
N GLU A 480 9.29 -6.83 23.53
CA GLU A 480 9.56 -7.71 24.65
C GLU A 480 8.51 -8.82 24.72
N TYR A 481 8.93 -9.97 25.22
CA TYR A 481 8.08 -11.10 25.47
C TYR A 481 7.27 -10.87 26.74
N VAL A 482 5.95 -11.01 26.59
CA VAL A 482 5.00 -11.03 27.70
C VAL A 482 4.35 -12.42 27.74
N PRO A 483 4.51 -13.17 28.86
CA PRO A 483 4.00 -14.53 29.04
C PRO A 483 2.49 -14.72 28.85
#